data_AF-A0A3C0HGU8-F1
#
_entry.id   AF-A0A3C0HGU8-F1
#
_cell.length_a   1.000
_cell.length_b   1.000
_cell.length_c   1.000
_cell.angle_alpha   90.00
_cell.angle_beta   90.00
_cell.angle_gamma   90.00
#
_symmetry.space_group_name_H-M   'P 1'
#
loop_
_entity.id
_entity.type
_entity.pdbx_description
1 polymer ?
#
loop_
_entity_poly.entity_id
_entity_poly.type
_entity_poly.pdbx_seq_one_letter_code
_entity_poly.pdbx_strand_id
1 'polypeptide(L)'
;MANEAASRSGVTEAPRGGLLGHEFRRLASPERVNLADAFGGKVLLIVNTASKCGLTPQYEGLEALNARFGAQGFAVLGFPSDDFLGQEFDDEGEIAEFCTLNYGVRFPMFEKVDVRGREAIPLFRQL
;
A
#
# COMPACT_ATOMS: atom_id res chain seq x y z
N MET A 1 -27.63 44.91 15.00
CA MET A 1 -28.59 43.80 15.21
C MET A 1 -28.41 42.82 14.06
N ALA A 2 -28.16 41.54 14.39
CA ALA A 2 -28.13 40.32 13.55
C ALA A 2 -27.24 40.35 12.30
N ASN A 3 -26.12 39.63 12.16
CA ASN A 3 -25.83 38.18 12.30
C ASN A 3 -26.71 37.27 11.41
N GLU A 4 -26.14 36.77 10.31
CA GLU A 4 -26.43 35.41 9.82
C GLU A 4 -25.11 34.75 9.45
N ALA A 5 -24.65 33.90 10.37
CA ALA A 5 -23.60 32.93 10.16
C ALA A 5 -24.15 31.79 9.30
N ALA A 6 -23.63 31.65 8.08
CA ALA A 6 -23.76 30.41 7.33
C ALA A 6 -22.89 29.35 8.00
N SER A 7 -23.53 28.52 8.83
CA SER A 7 -22.98 27.28 9.38
C SER A 7 -22.51 26.38 8.23
N ARG A 8 -21.20 26.37 7.95
CA ARG A 8 -20.58 25.33 7.14
C ARG A 8 -20.49 24.08 8.01
N SER A 9 -21.44 23.18 7.83
CA SER A 9 -21.33 21.81 8.31
C SER A 9 -20.06 21.20 7.70
N GLY A 10 -19.06 20.97 8.55
CA GLY A 10 -17.90 20.16 8.23
C GLY A 10 -18.32 18.72 8.09
N VAL A 11 -18.84 18.36 6.92
CA VAL A 11 -18.88 16.97 6.46
C VAL A 11 -17.66 16.80 5.58
N THR A 12 -16.67 16.07 6.08
CA THR A 12 -15.55 15.59 5.26
C THR A 12 -16.12 14.73 4.15
N GLU A 13 -16.12 15.25 2.92
CA GLU A 13 -16.45 14.53 1.69
C GLU A 13 -15.53 13.31 1.60
N ALA A 14 -16.10 12.11 1.54
CA ALA A 14 -15.33 10.90 1.25
C ALA A 14 -14.64 11.08 -0.12
N PRO A 15 -13.37 10.69 -0.28
CA PRO A 15 -12.63 10.94 -1.52
C PRO A 15 -13.35 10.29 -2.71
N ARG A 16 -13.43 11.03 -3.83
CA ARG A 16 -14.19 10.71 -5.05
C ARG A 16 -13.80 9.39 -5.76
N GLY A 17 -12.91 8.58 -5.19
CA GLY A 17 -12.40 7.32 -5.75
C GLY A 17 -12.56 6.08 -4.86
N GLY A 18 -13.32 6.16 -3.76
CA GLY A 18 -13.51 5.02 -2.84
C GLY A 18 -12.20 4.54 -2.20
N LEU A 19 -12.15 3.27 -1.76
CA LEU A 19 -10.99 2.68 -1.09
C LEU A 19 -9.70 2.75 -1.94
N LEU A 20 -9.81 2.71 -3.27
CA LEU A 20 -8.65 2.71 -4.19
C LEU A 20 -8.33 4.10 -4.76
N GLY A 21 -9.00 5.15 -4.28
CA GLY A 21 -8.80 6.53 -4.75
C GLY A 21 -7.50 7.19 -4.30
N HIS A 22 -6.43 6.41 -4.15
CA HIS A 22 -5.11 6.84 -3.67
C HIS A 22 -4.05 6.59 -4.74
N GLU A 23 -2.99 7.38 -4.69
CA GLU A 23 -1.83 7.27 -5.58
C GLU A 23 -0.56 7.08 -4.75
N PHE A 24 0.29 6.15 -5.18
CA PHE A 24 1.55 5.82 -4.52
C PHE A 24 2.69 5.77 -5.52
N ARG A 25 3.91 6.10 -5.08
CA ARG A 25 5.10 5.77 -5.86
C ARG A 25 5.36 4.27 -5.83
N ARG A 26 5.89 3.72 -6.92
CA ARG A 26 6.52 2.41 -6.90
C ARG A 26 7.78 2.45 -6.02
N LEU A 27 8.04 1.34 -5.34
CA LEU A 27 9.23 1.19 -4.51
C LEU A 27 10.50 1.51 -5.32
N ALA A 28 11.38 2.35 -4.77
CA ALA A 28 12.65 2.74 -5.40
C ALA A 28 12.50 3.38 -6.80
N SER A 29 11.37 4.02 -7.08
CA SER A 29 11.08 4.66 -8.36
C SER A 29 10.31 5.98 -8.20
N PRO A 30 10.45 6.94 -9.13
CA PRO A 30 9.61 8.14 -9.18
C PRO A 30 8.24 7.88 -9.82
N GLU A 31 8.02 6.73 -10.46
CA GLU A 31 6.75 6.37 -11.10
C GLU A 31 5.62 6.32 -10.07
N ARG A 32 4.54 7.05 -10.33
CA ARG A 32 3.33 7.05 -9.52
C ARG A 32 2.25 6.19 -10.17
N VAL A 33 1.49 5.50 -9.33
CA VAL A 33 0.41 4.59 -9.73
C VAL A 33 -0.85 4.95 -8.96
N ASN A 34 -1.90 5.33 -9.69
CA ASN A 34 -3.24 5.44 -9.15
C ASN A 34 -3.85 4.02 -8.98
N LEU A 35 -4.26 3.66 -7.77
CA LEU A 35 -4.71 2.28 -7.51
C LEU A 35 -6.03 1.93 -8.19
N ALA A 36 -6.96 2.87 -8.30
CA ALA A 36 -8.23 2.65 -8.97
C ALA A 36 -8.04 2.41 -10.46
N ASP A 37 -7.17 3.20 -11.11
CA ASP A 37 -6.89 3.06 -12.55
C ASP A 37 -6.13 1.76 -12.86
N ALA A 38 -5.14 1.41 -12.04
CA ALA A 38 -4.29 0.24 -12.29
C ALA A 38 -4.93 -1.09 -11.87
N PHE A 39 -5.78 -1.08 -10.83
CA PHE A 39 -6.27 -2.29 -10.19
C PHE A 39 -7.80 -2.37 -10.02
N GLY A 40 -8.55 -1.39 -10.55
CA GLY A 40 -10.00 -1.42 -10.55
C GLY A 40 -10.57 -2.72 -11.13
N GLY A 41 -11.58 -3.28 -10.44
CA GLY A 41 -12.24 -4.53 -10.85
C GLY A 41 -11.46 -5.81 -10.53
N LYS A 42 -10.25 -5.72 -9.95
CA LYS A 42 -9.51 -6.88 -9.44
C LYS A 42 -9.86 -7.18 -7.98
N VAL A 43 -9.69 -8.44 -7.60
CA VAL A 43 -9.58 -8.84 -6.18
C VAL A 43 -8.17 -8.50 -5.70
N LEU A 44 -8.07 -7.76 -4.60
CA LEU A 44 -6.79 -7.28 -4.09
C LEU A 44 -6.45 -7.93 -2.75
N LEU A 45 -5.20 -8.37 -2.64
CA LEU A 45 -4.57 -8.69 -1.37
C LEU A 45 -3.56 -7.59 -1.04
N ILE A 46 -3.94 -6.67 -0.16
CA ILE A 46 -3.10 -5.57 0.30
C ILE A 46 -2.34 -6.03 1.54
N VAL A 47 -1.01 -5.92 1.52
CA VAL A 47 -0.14 -6.48 2.56
C VAL A 47 0.85 -5.41 3.00
N ASN A 48 0.87 -5.11 4.31
CA ASN A 48 2.01 -4.40 4.88
C ASN A 48 3.18 -5.39 5.08
N THR A 49 4.37 -5.01 4.64
CA THR A 49 5.53 -5.91 4.60
C THR A 49 6.72 -5.35 5.38
N ALA A 50 7.68 -6.22 5.69
CA ALA A 50 8.93 -5.90 6.37
C ALA A 50 10.02 -6.89 5.94
N SER A 51 11.23 -6.42 5.59
CA SER A 51 12.33 -7.28 5.13
C SER A 51 13.06 -8.05 6.24
N LYS A 52 13.06 -7.53 7.47
CA LYS A 52 13.79 -8.11 8.62
C LYS A 52 12.84 -8.87 9.58
N CYS A 53 11.67 -9.25 9.10
CA CYS A 53 10.64 -9.90 9.89
C CYS A 53 10.80 -11.43 9.90
N GLY A 54 10.48 -12.09 11.02
CA GLY A 54 10.45 -13.56 11.08
C GLY A 54 9.44 -14.20 10.11
N LEU A 55 8.47 -13.42 9.62
CA LEU A 55 7.48 -13.84 8.63
C LEU A 55 7.86 -13.47 7.20
N THR A 56 9.01 -12.85 6.96
CA THR A 56 9.47 -12.47 5.62
C THR A 56 9.45 -13.62 4.60
N PRO A 57 9.70 -14.91 4.95
CA PRO A 57 9.52 -16.03 4.03
C PRO A 57 8.12 -16.14 3.39
N GLN A 58 7.10 -15.48 3.94
CA GLN A 58 5.76 -15.39 3.34
C GLN A 58 5.75 -14.78 1.93
N TYR A 59 6.78 -14.00 1.55
CA TYR A 59 6.90 -13.43 0.20
C TYR A 59 6.78 -14.48 -0.90
N GLU A 60 7.31 -15.69 -0.68
CA GLU A 60 7.20 -16.80 -1.64
C GLU A 60 5.73 -17.21 -1.86
N GLY A 61 4.97 -17.30 -0.78
CA GLY A 61 3.54 -17.62 -0.83
C GLY A 61 2.73 -16.52 -1.50
N LEU A 62 3.05 -15.25 -1.21
CA LEU A 62 2.42 -14.09 -1.84
C LEU A 62 2.69 -14.05 -3.35
N GLU A 63 3.95 -14.27 -3.75
CA GLU A 63 4.32 -14.34 -5.16
C GLU A 63 3.64 -15.52 -5.86
N ALA A 64 3.54 -16.69 -5.20
CA ALA A 64 2.84 -17.85 -5.74
C ALA A 64 1.34 -17.57 -5.95
N LEU A 65 0.68 -16.88 -5.01
CA LEU A 65 -0.71 -16.45 -5.17
C LEU A 65 -0.86 -15.46 -6.32
N ASN A 66 0.02 -14.46 -6.40
CA ASN A 66 0.00 -13.46 -7.45
C ASN A 66 0.19 -14.10 -8.85
N ALA A 67 1.15 -15.01 -8.98
CA ALA A 67 1.40 -15.75 -10.21
C ALA A 67 0.21 -16.65 -10.61
N ARG A 68 -0.40 -17.34 -9.64
CA ARG A 68 -1.52 -18.26 -9.89
C ARG A 68 -2.79 -17.54 -10.32
N PHE A 69 -3.13 -16.43 -9.68
CA PHE A 69 -4.44 -15.78 -9.85
C PHE A 69 -4.35 -14.46 -10.63
N GLY A 70 -3.16 -13.95 -10.94
CA GLY A 70 -2.99 -12.64 -11.60
C GLY A 70 -3.75 -12.49 -12.91
N ALA A 71 -3.73 -13.53 -13.75
CA ALA A 71 -4.45 -13.56 -15.03
C ALA A 71 -5.99 -13.67 -14.85
N GLN A 72 -6.46 -14.01 -13.64
CA GLN A 72 -7.87 -14.17 -13.28
C GLN A 72 -8.42 -12.92 -12.57
N GLY A 73 -7.70 -11.79 -12.62
CA GLY A 73 -8.13 -10.55 -11.99
C GLY A 73 -7.78 -10.44 -10.51
N PHE A 74 -6.68 -11.06 -10.07
CA PHE A 74 -6.12 -10.88 -8.72
C PHE A 74 -4.84 -10.04 -8.75
N ALA A 75 -4.50 -9.37 -7.65
CA ALA A 75 -3.18 -8.78 -7.44
C ALA A 75 -2.82 -8.73 -5.96
N VAL A 76 -1.55 -9.02 -5.65
CA VAL A 76 -0.95 -8.66 -4.36
C VAL A 76 -0.36 -7.25 -4.47
N LEU A 77 -0.59 -6.39 -3.49
CA LEU A 77 -0.01 -5.05 -3.39
C LEU A 77 0.77 -4.95 -2.08
N GLY A 78 2.10 -4.81 -2.17
CA GLY A 78 2.98 -4.73 -1.01
C GLY A 78 3.32 -3.30 -0.61
N PHE A 79 3.19 -3.02 0.68
CA PHE A 79 3.47 -1.74 1.31
C PHE A 79 4.49 -1.94 2.45
N PRO A 80 5.79 -1.71 2.20
CA PRO A 80 6.82 -1.75 3.25
C PRO A 80 6.48 -0.80 4.40
N SER A 81 6.71 -1.24 5.64
CA SER A 81 6.44 -0.41 6.82
C SER A 81 7.33 -0.78 8.01
N ASP A 82 7.83 0.24 8.70
CA ASP A 82 8.63 0.10 9.93
C ASP A 82 7.81 0.08 11.22
N ASP A 83 6.48 0.23 11.11
CA ASP A 83 5.56 0.38 12.23
C ASP A 83 5.53 -0.80 13.21
N PHE A 84 6.14 -1.93 12.84
CA PHE A 84 6.23 -3.12 13.66
C PHE A 84 7.69 -3.41 14.03
N LEU A 85 8.14 -2.78 15.11
CA LEU A 85 9.48 -2.97 15.70
C LEU A 85 10.65 -2.56 14.77
N GLY A 86 10.44 -1.68 13.79
CA GLY A 86 11.52 -1.17 12.91
C GLY A 86 12.18 -2.27 12.07
N GLN A 87 11.36 -3.18 11.54
CA GLN A 87 11.82 -4.38 10.84
C GLN A 87 11.94 -4.20 9.32
N GLU A 88 11.88 -2.98 8.80
CA GLU A 88 12.13 -2.69 7.39
C GLU A 88 13.49 -2.02 7.20
N PHE A 89 14.00 -1.98 5.97
CA PHE A 89 15.16 -1.14 5.66
C PHE A 89 14.76 0.34 5.58
N ASP A 90 15.73 1.22 5.86
CA ASP A 90 15.52 2.66 5.73
C ASP A 90 15.50 3.09 4.26
N ASP A 91 16.36 2.50 3.45
CA ASP A 91 16.49 2.79 2.03
C ASP A 91 15.57 1.91 1.17
N GLU A 92 14.77 2.53 0.30
CA GLU A 92 13.85 1.81 -0.60
C GLU A 92 14.56 0.91 -1.62
N GLY A 93 15.79 1.27 -2.02
CA GLY A 93 16.62 0.46 -2.91
C GLY A 93 17.04 -0.85 -2.24
N GLU A 94 17.45 -0.80 -0.98
CA GLU A 94 17.75 -2.00 -0.17
C GLU A 94 16.52 -2.90 -0.01
N ILE A 95 15.33 -2.33 0.22
CA ILE A 95 14.07 -3.11 0.28
C ILE A 95 13.83 -3.82 -1.06
N ALA A 96 13.95 -3.10 -2.17
CA ALA A 96 13.69 -3.64 -3.51
C ALA A 96 14.68 -4.75 -3.87
N GLU A 97 15.97 -4.52 -3.64
CA GLU A 97 17.03 -5.51 -3.85
C GLU A 97 16.79 -6.75 -2.99
N PHE A 98 16.49 -6.57 -1.70
CA PHE A 98 16.22 -7.68 -0.80
C PHE A 98 15.03 -8.53 -1.26
N CYS A 99 13.90 -7.90 -1.60
CA CYS A 99 12.68 -8.62 -2.02
C CYS A 99 12.88 -9.37 -3.35
N THR A 100 13.60 -8.77 -4.30
CA THR A 100 13.83 -9.37 -5.62
C THR A 100 14.88 -10.47 -5.58
N LEU A 101 16.04 -10.23 -4.98
CA LEU A 101 17.15 -11.18 -4.98
C LEU A 101 16.89 -12.41 -4.09
N ASN A 102 16.25 -12.23 -2.93
CA ASN A 102 16.08 -13.32 -1.98
C ASN A 102 14.76 -14.10 -2.17
N TYR A 103 13.71 -13.44 -2.68
CA TYR A 103 12.37 -14.05 -2.75
C TYR A 103 11.73 -13.98 -4.14
N GLY A 104 12.38 -13.36 -5.13
CA GLY A 104 11.85 -13.28 -6.49
C GLY A 104 10.52 -12.54 -6.58
N VAL A 105 10.27 -11.56 -5.69
CA VAL A 105 9.02 -10.78 -5.68
C VAL A 105 8.85 -10.05 -7.01
N ARG A 106 7.69 -10.24 -7.65
CA ARG A 106 7.30 -9.55 -8.90
C ARG A 106 5.95 -8.84 -8.79
N PHE A 107 5.18 -9.11 -7.74
CA PHE A 107 3.97 -8.34 -7.48
C PHE A 107 4.31 -6.86 -7.18
N PRO A 108 3.40 -5.91 -7.45
CA PRO A 108 3.63 -4.49 -7.21
C PRO A 108 3.99 -4.17 -5.75
N MET A 109 5.15 -3.53 -5.57
CA MET A 109 5.61 -2.95 -4.31
C MET A 109 5.59 -1.42 -4.41
N PHE A 110 5.14 -0.75 -3.36
CA PHE A 110 5.04 0.70 -3.28
C PHE A 110 6.03 1.29 -2.29
N GLU A 111 6.10 2.62 -2.24
CA GLU A 111 6.91 3.36 -1.26
C GLU A 111 6.63 2.93 0.19
N LYS A 112 7.62 3.14 1.06
CA LYS A 112 7.48 2.85 2.49
C LYS A 112 6.41 3.76 3.09
N VAL A 113 5.50 3.21 3.89
CA VAL A 113 4.36 3.93 4.47
C VAL A 113 4.12 3.59 5.93
N ASP A 114 3.49 4.51 6.64
CA ASP A 114 2.90 4.26 7.96
C ASP A 114 1.53 3.58 7.77
N VAL A 115 1.32 2.47 8.46
CA VAL A 115 0.11 1.63 8.35
C VAL A 115 -0.69 1.56 9.65
N ARG A 116 -0.16 2.06 10.77
CA ARG A 116 -0.86 2.11 12.06
C ARG A 116 -0.61 3.42 12.82
N GLY A 117 -1.40 3.61 13.87
CA GLY A 117 -1.28 4.79 14.73
C GLY A 117 -1.81 6.06 14.05
N ARG A 118 -1.33 7.21 14.54
CA ARG A 118 -1.82 8.52 14.09
C ARG A 118 -1.32 8.92 12.73
N GLU A 119 -0.20 8.37 12.25
CA GLU A 119 0.37 8.71 10.95
C GLU A 119 -0.06 7.76 9.82
N ALA A 120 -0.79 6.68 10.16
CA ALA A 120 -1.30 5.71 9.19
C ALA A 120 -1.90 6.37 7.95
N ILE A 121 -1.47 5.95 6.76
CA ILE A 121 -1.95 6.55 5.52
C ILE A 121 -3.46 6.31 5.33
N PRO A 122 -4.16 7.18 4.57
CA PRO A 122 -5.61 7.07 4.38
C PRO A 122 -6.09 5.69 3.90
N LEU A 123 -5.33 5.00 3.03
CA LEU A 123 -5.66 3.63 2.58
C LEU A 123 -5.76 2.66 3.77
N PHE A 124 -4.74 2.58 4.62
CA PHE A 124 -4.73 1.65 5.75
C PHE A 124 -5.70 2.03 6.86
N ARG A 125 -6.08 3.31 7.00
CA ARG A 125 -7.16 3.71 7.93
C ARG A 125 -8.56 3.27 7.50
N GLN A 126 -8.74 2.96 6.21
CA GLN A 126 -10.01 2.56 5.62
C GLN A 126 -10.18 1.03 5.56
N LEU A 127 -9.12 0.27 5.82
CA LEU A 127 -9.10 -1.19 5.94
C LEU A 127 -9.39 -1.63 7.37
#